data_AF-A0A132CHW7-F1
#
_entry.id   AF-A0A132CHW7-F1
#
_cell.length_a   1.000
_cell.length_b   1.000
_cell.length_c   1.000
_cell.angle_alpha   90.00
_cell.angle_beta   90.00
_cell.angle_gamma   90.00
#
_symmetry.space_group_name_H-M   'P 1'
#
loop_
_entity.id
_entity.type
_entity.pdbx_description
1 polymer ?
#
loop_
_entity_poly.entity_id
_entity_poly.type
_entity_poly.pdbx_seq_one_letter_code
_entity_poly.pdbx_strand_id
1 'polypeptide(L)'
;MEPIEQVTAELRSQMAELGRQASAAVLPAAERGRVADDVNFASVFSRAVGDVDSKQTFAAEKMSDVDSGRSDDLIGAMLASQEASLSFSMLTQVRNKLTAAMDDLLKMQI
;
A
#
# COMPACT_ATOMS: atom_id res chain seq x y z
N MET A 1 -34.03 -30.94 -50.73
CA MET A 1 -33.80 -31.41 -49.35
C MET A 1 -32.44 -30.89 -48.89
N GLU A 2 -32.24 -29.57 -48.73
CA GLU A 2 -30.92 -29.03 -48.32
C GLU A 2 -31.03 -27.71 -47.52
N PRO A 3 -31.44 -27.74 -46.23
CA PRO A 3 -31.14 -26.60 -45.34
C PRO A 3 -30.34 -26.97 -44.07
N ILE A 4 -30.05 -28.25 -43.82
CA ILE A 4 -29.36 -28.68 -42.57
C ILE A 4 -27.84 -28.50 -42.65
N GLU A 5 -27.24 -28.51 -43.84
CA GLU A 5 -25.80 -28.27 -44.01
C GLU A 5 -25.39 -26.80 -43.83
N GLN A 6 -26.26 -25.85 -44.18
CA GLN A 6 -25.98 -24.42 -44.00
C GLN A 6 -26.02 -24.01 -42.52
N VAL A 7 -26.95 -24.57 -41.74
CA VAL A 7 -27.08 -24.29 -40.30
C VAL A 7 -25.90 -24.88 -39.52
N THR A 8 -25.36 -26.03 -39.93
CA THR A 8 -24.17 -26.62 -39.29
C THR A 8 -22.88 -25.89 -39.64
N ALA A 9 -22.79 -25.26 -40.80
CA ALA A 9 -21.68 -24.38 -41.17
C ALA A 9 -21.68 -23.07 -40.35
N GLU A 10 -22.86 -22.46 -40.18
CA GLU A 10 -23.02 -21.20 -39.43
C GLU A 10 -22.79 -21.38 -37.92
N LEU A 11 -23.21 -22.52 -37.36
CA LEU A 11 -22.97 -22.83 -35.94
C LEU A 11 -21.47 -23.03 -35.65
N ARG A 12 -20.71 -23.58 -36.60
CA ARG A 12 -19.26 -23.75 -36.47
C ARG A 12 -18.50 -22.43 -36.60
N SER A 13 -18.95 -21.51 -37.46
CA SER A 13 -18.36 -20.17 -37.55
C SER A 13 -18.63 -19.34 -36.30
N GLN A 14 -19.85 -19.42 -35.72
CA GLN A 14 -20.16 -18.77 -34.46
C GLN A 14 -19.30 -19.28 -33.29
N MET A 15 -19.07 -20.59 -33.18
CA MET A 15 -18.19 -21.13 -32.14
C MET A 15 -16.72 -20.68 -32.30
N ALA A 16 -16.24 -20.55 -33.54
CA ALA A 16 -14.89 -20.04 -33.83
C ALA A 16 -14.73 -18.53 -33.53
N GLU A 17 -15.82 -17.76 -33.60
CA GLU A 17 -15.87 -16.35 -33.18
C GLU A 17 -15.83 -16.23 -31.66
N LEU A 18 -16.61 -17.06 -30.96
CA LEU A 18 -16.69 -17.06 -29.49
C LEU A 18 -15.37 -17.49 -28.85
N GLY A 19 -14.66 -18.45 -29.46
CA GLY A 19 -13.31 -18.85 -29.03
C GLY A 19 -12.27 -17.73 -29.15
N ARG A 20 -12.37 -16.91 -30.19
CA ARG A 20 -11.48 -15.73 -30.38
C ARG A 20 -11.81 -14.61 -29.39
N GLN A 21 -13.08 -14.38 -29.09
CA GLN A 21 -13.50 -13.40 -28.08
C GLN A 21 -13.11 -13.82 -26.65
N ALA A 22 -13.20 -15.11 -26.32
CA ALA A 22 -12.73 -15.64 -25.03
C ALA A 22 -11.20 -15.51 -24.86
N SER A 23 -10.45 -15.54 -25.96
CA SER A 23 -8.99 -15.37 -25.96
C SER A 23 -8.55 -13.90 -25.82
N ALA A 24 -9.40 -12.95 -26.21
CA ALA A 24 -9.11 -11.50 -26.11
C ALA A 24 -9.38 -10.92 -24.70
N ALA A 25 -10.12 -11.64 -23.85
CA ALA A 25 -10.38 -11.25 -22.46
C ALA A 25 -9.27 -11.65 -21.47
N VAL A 26 -8.30 -12.47 -21.90
CA VAL A 26 -7.11 -12.80 -21.11
C VAL A 26 -6.05 -11.75 -21.40
N LEU A 27 -6.23 -10.57 -20.80
CA LEU A 27 -5.14 -9.60 -20.66
C LEU A 27 -3.95 -10.33 -20.02
N PRO A 28 -2.73 -10.24 -20.60
CA PRO A 28 -1.56 -10.87 -20.01
C PRO A 28 -1.38 -10.31 -18.60
N ALA A 29 -1.26 -11.20 -17.62
CA ALA A 29 -1.00 -10.85 -16.22
C ALA A 29 0.29 -10.00 -16.04
N ALA A 30 1.12 -9.91 -17.08
CA ALA A 30 2.33 -9.09 -17.14
C ALA A 30 2.08 -7.57 -17.04
N GLU A 31 0.89 -7.07 -17.39
CA GLU A 31 0.58 -5.62 -17.27
C GLU A 31 0.10 -5.23 -15.86
N ARG A 32 -0.35 -6.20 -15.05
CA ARG A 32 -0.84 -5.93 -13.69
C ARG A 32 0.29 -5.65 -12.69
N GLY A 33 1.53 -6.03 -13.02
CA GLY A 33 2.71 -5.80 -12.18
C GLY A 33 3.32 -4.40 -12.30
N ARG A 34 3.06 -3.67 -13.39
CA ARG A 34 3.71 -2.37 -13.65
C ARG A 34 3.18 -1.20 -12.81
N VAL A 35 1.95 -1.30 -12.32
CA VAL A 35 1.34 -0.23 -11.49
C VAL A 35 1.77 -0.33 -10.02
N ALA A 36 2.23 -1.51 -9.58
CA ALA A 36 2.71 -1.73 -8.21
C ALA A 36 4.18 -1.34 -8.01
N ASP A 37 4.95 -1.16 -9.09
CA ASP A 37 6.40 -0.94 -9.06
C ASP A 37 6.80 0.49 -8.65
N ASP A 38 5.87 1.44 -8.70
CA ASP A 38 6.21 2.88 -8.56
C ASP A 38 6.18 3.39 -7.10
N VAL A 39 5.56 2.66 -6.18
CA VAL A 39 5.55 3.04 -4.75
C VAL A 39 6.74 2.40 -4.03
N ASN A 40 7.85 3.14 -3.97
CA ASN A 40 9.01 2.75 -3.19
C ASN A 40 8.67 2.75 -1.69
N PHE A 41 8.42 1.57 -1.13
CA PHE A 41 8.09 1.39 0.30
C PHE A 41 9.17 1.96 1.23
N ALA A 42 10.46 1.86 0.88
CA ALA A 42 11.54 2.43 1.69
C ALA A 42 11.42 3.96 1.76
N SER A 43 10.98 4.61 0.68
CA SER A 43 10.70 6.05 0.70
C SER A 43 9.51 6.40 1.60
N VAL A 44 8.45 5.59 1.60
CA VAL A 44 7.28 5.79 2.47
C VAL A 44 7.66 5.61 3.94
N PHE A 45 8.42 4.55 4.25
CA PHE A 45 8.92 4.32 5.60
C PHE A 45 9.86 5.44 6.06
N SER A 46 10.79 5.90 5.21
CA SER A 46 11.68 7.01 5.52
C SER A 46 10.91 8.30 5.81
N ARG A 47 9.84 8.59 5.04
CA ARG A 47 8.95 9.73 5.33
C ARG A 47 8.25 9.56 6.66
N ALA A 48 7.70 8.38 6.95
CA ALA A 48 7.03 8.10 8.22
C ALA A 48 7.96 8.27 9.43
N VAL A 49 9.24 7.88 9.31
CA VAL A 49 10.27 8.15 10.33
C VAL A 49 10.46 9.65 10.54
N GLY A 50 10.60 10.41 9.45
CA GLY A 50 10.76 11.88 9.52
C GLY A 50 9.53 12.59 10.10
N ASP A 51 8.33 12.11 9.79
CA ASP A 51 7.08 12.66 10.33
C ASP A 51 6.98 12.42 11.84
N VAL A 52 7.36 11.23 12.31
CA VAL A 52 7.39 10.92 13.75
C VAL A 52 8.43 11.77 14.49
N ASP A 53 9.63 11.93 13.92
CA ASP A 53 10.68 12.78 14.47
C ASP A 53 10.23 14.25 14.58
N SER A 54 9.60 14.77 13.54
CA SER A 54 9.02 16.12 13.53
C SER A 54 7.97 16.29 14.63
N LYS A 55 7.08 15.29 14.82
CA LYS A 55 6.08 15.31 15.89
C LYS A 55 6.71 15.26 17.28
N GLN A 56 7.76 14.45 17.48
CA GLN A 56 8.49 14.38 18.73
C GLN A 56 9.16 15.72 19.07
N THR A 57 9.83 16.33 18.09
CA THR A 57 10.49 17.63 18.25
C THR A 57 9.47 18.72 18.57
N PHE A 58 8.37 18.79 17.82
CA PHE A 58 7.29 19.76 18.07
C PHE A 58 6.67 19.60 19.46
N ALA A 59 6.43 18.37 19.90
CA ALA A 59 5.92 18.09 21.24
C ALA A 59 6.91 18.53 22.34
N ALA A 60 8.20 18.26 22.14
CA ALA A 60 9.26 18.67 23.06
C ALA A 60 9.40 20.20 23.16
N GLU A 61 9.32 20.90 22.03
CA GLU A 61 9.32 22.37 21.99
C GLU A 61 8.11 22.94 22.75
N LYS A 62 6.90 22.43 22.47
CA LYS A 62 5.69 22.84 23.17
C LYS A 62 5.77 22.61 24.68
N MET A 63 6.30 21.47 25.12
CA MET A 63 6.54 21.20 26.54
C MET A 63 7.56 22.16 27.13
N SER A 64 8.66 22.46 26.42
CA SER A 64 9.68 23.41 26.88
C SER A 64 9.15 24.83 27.00
N ASP A 65 8.35 25.28 26.04
CA ASP A 65 7.70 26.60 26.08
C ASP A 65 6.78 26.73 27.28
N VAL A 66 6.06 25.67 27.61
CA VAL A 66 5.19 25.64 28.77
C VAL A 66 5.98 25.59 30.09
N ASP A 67 6.99 24.75 30.19
CA ASP A 67 7.85 24.63 31.38
C ASP A 67 8.61 25.93 31.68
N SER A 68 9.02 26.65 30.64
CA SER A 68 9.68 27.95 30.75
C SER A 68 8.73 29.14 30.92
N GLY A 69 7.42 28.92 30.93
CA GLY A 69 6.40 29.97 31.07
C GLY A 69 6.25 30.87 29.83
N ARG A 70 6.80 30.49 28.67
CA ARG A 70 6.58 31.16 27.38
C ARG A 70 5.19 30.87 26.80
N SER A 71 4.53 29.80 27.26
CA SER A 71 3.22 29.37 26.81
C SER A 71 2.40 28.83 27.99
N ASP A 72 1.11 29.17 28.05
CA ASP A 72 0.17 28.60 29.02
C ASP A 72 -0.59 27.37 28.48
N ASP A 73 -0.30 26.96 27.24
CA ASP A 73 -0.96 25.86 26.54
C ASP A 73 -0.45 24.47 26.95
N LEU A 74 -0.64 24.15 28.24
CA LEU A 74 -0.33 22.82 28.81
C LEU A 74 -1.09 21.70 28.09
N ILE A 75 -2.35 21.93 27.72
CA ILE A 75 -3.21 20.91 27.10
C ILE A 75 -2.70 20.59 25.69
N GLY A 76 -2.37 21.61 24.89
CA GLY A 76 -1.79 21.42 23.57
C GLY A 76 -0.44 20.70 23.62
N ALA A 77 0.44 21.06 24.57
CA ALA A 77 1.72 20.37 24.77
C ALA A 77 1.53 18.89 25.15
N MET A 78 0.60 18.60 26.06
CA MET A 78 0.27 17.23 26.48
C MET A 78 -0.37 16.42 25.36
N LEU A 79 -1.23 17.02 24.55
CA LEU A 79 -1.86 16.34 23.41
C LEU A 79 -0.82 16.03 22.32
N ALA A 80 0.03 17.00 21.97
CA ALA A 80 1.12 16.81 21.02
C ALA A 80 2.05 15.66 21.46
N SER A 81 2.34 15.58 22.76
CA SER A 81 3.19 14.54 23.33
C SER A 81 2.55 13.14 23.30
N GLN A 82 1.24 13.06 23.52
CA GLN A 82 0.47 11.82 23.36
C GLN A 82 0.44 11.38 21.89
N GLU A 83 0.23 12.33 20.97
CA GLU A 83 0.24 12.04 19.53
C GLU A 83 1.61 11.53 19.07
N ALA A 84 2.69 12.18 19.50
CA ALA A 84 4.06 11.78 19.17
C ALA A 84 4.36 10.36 19.69
N SER A 85 3.97 10.06 20.94
CA SER A 85 4.16 8.74 21.57
C SER A 85 3.37 7.64 20.85
N LEU A 86 2.13 7.92 20.48
CA LEU A 86 1.29 7.00 19.71
C LEU A 86 1.88 6.75 18.31
N SER A 87 2.28 7.81 17.62
CA SER A 87 2.87 7.73 16.27
C SER A 87 4.18 6.93 16.28
N PHE A 88 5.02 7.10 17.31
CA PHE A 88 6.24 6.32 17.49
C PHE A 88 5.94 4.83 17.74
N SER A 89 4.94 4.53 18.56
CA SER A 89 4.51 3.16 18.84
C SER A 89 4.03 2.47 17.56
N MET A 90 3.25 3.16 16.75
CA MET A 90 2.79 2.68 15.44
C MET A 90 3.97 2.43 14.48
N LEU A 91 4.92 3.36 14.38
CA LEU A 91 6.11 3.20 13.53
C LEU A 91 6.93 1.97 13.92
N THR A 92 7.11 1.73 15.23
CA THR A 92 7.82 0.54 15.73
C THR A 92 7.10 -0.74 15.35
N GLN A 93 5.76 -0.76 15.39
CA GLN A 93 4.97 -1.90 14.91
C GLN A 93 5.17 -2.15 13.41
N VAL A 94 5.16 -1.10 12.59
CA VAL A 94 5.40 -1.20 11.14
C VAL A 94 6.81 -1.73 10.87
N ARG A 95 7.83 -1.21 11.57
CA ARG A 95 9.21 -1.71 11.49
C ARG A 95 9.26 -3.21 11.77
N ASN A 96 8.66 -3.66 12.86
CA ASN A 96 8.67 -5.08 13.24
C ASN A 96 7.97 -5.96 12.19
N LYS A 97 6.84 -5.50 11.62
CA LYS A 97 6.14 -6.20 10.55
C LYS A 97 6.96 -6.27 9.26
N LEU A 98 7.69 -5.21 8.93
CA LEU A 98 8.57 -5.19 7.76
C LEU A 98 9.71 -6.21 7.91
N THR A 99 10.37 -6.23 9.06
CA THR A 99 11.44 -7.21 9.33
C THR A 99 10.92 -8.63 9.22
N ALA A 100 9.74 -8.92 9.79
CA ALA A 100 9.12 -10.23 9.68
C ALA A 100 8.76 -10.59 8.21
N ALA A 101 8.21 -9.65 7.44
CA ALA A 101 7.89 -9.87 6.04
C ALA A 101 9.13 -10.12 5.17
N MET A 102 10.24 -9.43 5.45
CA MET A 102 11.53 -9.68 4.81
C MET A 102 12.06 -11.08 5.16
N ASP A 103 12.01 -11.47 6.43
CA ASP A 103 12.43 -12.80 6.89
C ASP A 103 11.60 -13.92 6.23
N ASP A 104 10.29 -13.72 6.08
CA ASP A 104 9.40 -14.67 5.41
C ASP A 104 9.72 -14.79 3.91
N LEU A 105 10.01 -13.67 3.23
CA LEU A 105 10.43 -13.66 1.83
C LEU A 105 11.71 -14.48 1.61
N LEU A 106 12.69 -14.33 2.51
CA LEU A 106 13.94 -15.09 2.46
C LEU A 106 13.71 -16.60 2.68
N LYS A 107 12.79 -16.98 3.57
CA LYS A 107 12.44 -18.39 3.84
C LYS A 107 11.67 -19.05 2.70
N MET A 108 10.95 -18.30 1.87
CA MET A 108 10.24 -18.87 0.71
C MET A 108 11.18 -19.21 -0.47
N GLN A 109 12.38 -18.63 -0.53
CA GLN A 109 13.32 -18.81 -1.64
C GLN A 109 14.31 -19.96 -1.44
N ILE A 110 14.35 -20.56 -0.26
CA ILE A 110 15.14 -21.75 0.08
C ILE A 110 14.26 -23.01 0.04
#